data_AF-A0A7S0BKR3-F1
#
_entry.id   AF-A0A7S0BKR3-F1
#
_cell.length_a   1.000
_cell.length_b   1.000
_cell.length_c   1.000
_cell.angle_alpha   90.00
_cell.angle_beta   90.00
_cell.angle_gamma   90.00
#
_symmetry.space_group_name_H-M   'P 1'
#
loop_
_entity.id
_entity.type
_entity.pdbx_description
1 polymer ?
#
loop_
_entity_poly.entity_id
_entity_poly.type
_entity_poly.pdbx_seq_one_letter_code
_entity_poly.pdbx_strand_id
1 'polypeptide(L)'
;MSPPLKRSGGLSGSPKGSLSSSSALSSLGAKSDKHLGTKKQRIDGSSPQRKSQKPMNRGAGSSSSSTSFQRQISRRMESPGSSMGDNPAQARKSSKKLLIRPFSKPPQVPDDYFDKTWDNELLVAVRAIQDKQPVRSSYEELYRKVEDLCRGKKTTQLVAKLEAECERHIAKQLKNLEDSTLSQEDFLASIDRIWEDYFSELLTIRSIFLFLDRKYVVESTYEKNLFDMGVQIFVKRFTASNKVKGTTIKGIVSLIEKDRMGEIIDKSLFKRLLTMFA
;
A
#
# COMPACT_ATOMS: atom_id res chain seq x y z
N MET A 1 -24.53 66.43 -40.10
CA MET A 1 -24.67 66.85 -38.69
C MET A 1 -23.27 67.02 -38.13
N SER A 2 -22.91 68.28 -37.91
CA SER A 2 -21.68 68.75 -37.27
C SER A 2 -21.47 68.16 -35.87
N PRO A 3 -20.23 68.28 -35.34
CA PRO A 3 -19.64 67.27 -34.49
C PRO A 3 -19.37 67.83 -33.07
N PRO A 4 -18.17 67.64 -32.50
CA PRO A 4 -17.88 67.06 -31.19
C PRO A 4 -17.62 68.17 -30.15
N LEU A 5 -17.06 67.85 -28.96
CA LEU A 5 -16.33 68.71 -27.99
C LEU A 5 -16.45 68.00 -26.61
N LYS A 6 -15.50 67.97 -25.68
CA LYS A 6 -14.09 68.35 -25.53
C LYS A 6 -13.69 67.80 -24.13
N ARG A 7 -12.45 67.32 -23.95
CA ARG A 7 -11.37 67.91 -23.09
C ARG A 7 -11.76 68.20 -21.63
N SER A 8 -10.94 67.99 -20.61
CA SER A 8 -9.47 67.98 -20.47
C SER A 8 -9.18 67.56 -19.02
N GLY A 9 -8.12 66.80 -18.71
CA GLY A 9 -6.79 67.34 -18.34
C GLY A 9 -6.71 67.54 -16.81
N GLY A 10 -5.68 67.19 -16.07
CA GLY A 10 -4.29 66.79 -16.30
C GLY A 10 -3.52 67.05 -15.00
N LEU A 11 -2.20 66.77 -15.00
CA LEU A 11 -1.16 67.16 -14.02
C LEU A 11 -1.00 66.19 -12.82
N SER A 12 0.04 65.35 -12.79
CA SER A 12 1.48 65.62 -12.52
C SER A 12 1.80 65.86 -11.04
N GLY A 13 2.63 64.99 -10.45
CA GLY A 13 3.27 65.25 -9.17
C GLY A 13 4.07 64.06 -8.63
N SER A 14 5.38 64.05 -8.87
CA SER A 14 6.35 63.50 -7.90
C SER A 14 6.91 64.66 -7.08
N PRO A 15 7.20 64.46 -5.79
CA PRO A 15 8.60 64.42 -5.31
C PRO A 15 8.81 63.33 -4.23
N LYS A 16 9.93 62.60 -4.16
CA LYS A 16 11.23 62.91 -3.50
C LYS A 16 11.16 63.35 -2.02
N GLY A 17 11.94 62.64 -1.18
CA GLY A 17 12.41 63.05 0.16
C GLY A 17 11.94 62.09 1.25
N SER A 18 12.70 61.08 1.71
CA SER A 18 14.01 61.07 2.39
C SER A 18 14.04 61.74 3.76
N LEU A 19 14.68 61.01 4.69
CA LEU A 19 15.28 61.43 5.97
C LEU A 19 14.37 61.26 7.19
N SER A 20 14.59 60.23 8.01
CA SER A 20 15.73 60.00 8.94
C SER A 20 15.49 60.67 10.28
N SER A 21 15.41 59.88 11.35
CA SER A 21 16.25 60.00 12.55
C SER A 21 16.00 58.74 13.40
N SER A 22 17.01 57.87 13.58
CA SER A 22 18.05 57.94 14.63
C SER A 22 17.49 57.54 15.99
N SER A 23 18.09 56.65 16.78
CA SER A 23 19.52 56.42 17.06
C SER A 23 19.62 55.03 17.71
N ALA A 24 20.51 54.12 17.32
CA ALA A 24 21.95 54.04 17.65
C ALA A 24 22.24 54.07 19.17
N LEU A 25 22.90 53.01 19.66
CA LEU A 25 24.09 52.98 20.56
C LEU A 25 24.51 51.49 20.69
N SER A 26 25.58 51.06 20.01
CA SER A 26 26.96 50.84 20.55
C SER A 26 27.13 49.47 21.22
N SER A 27 27.78 48.49 20.57
CA SER A 27 29.25 48.27 20.49
C SER A 27 29.88 47.79 21.80
N LEU A 28 30.57 46.63 21.74
CA LEU A 28 31.84 46.22 22.38
C LEU A 28 31.91 44.68 22.28
N GLY A 29 32.83 44.06 21.54
CA GLY A 29 34.24 43.86 21.89
C GLY A 29 34.48 42.34 22.09
N ALA A 30 35.00 41.62 21.09
CA ALA A 30 36.40 41.20 20.97
C ALA A 30 36.84 39.99 21.85
N LYS A 31 37.16 38.88 21.14
CA LYS A 31 38.27 37.91 21.32
C LYS A 31 38.45 37.17 22.67
N SER A 32 38.53 35.84 22.63
CA SER A 32 39.81 35.09 22.67
C SER A 32 39.63 33.58 22.91
N ASP A 33 40.46 32.81 22.20
CA ASP A 33 40.85 31.41 22.43
C ASP A 33 41.19 31.06 23.89
N LYS A 34 41.00 29.78 24.24
CA LYS A 34 42.05 28.94 24.86
C LYS A 34 41.71 27.44 24.85
N HIS A 35 42.77 26.68 24.58
CA HIS A 35 42.89 25.25 24.35
C HIS A 35 43.50 24.56 25.60
N LEU A 36 43.29 23.23 25.70
CA LEU A 36 44.07 22.19 26.39
C LEU A 36 43.83 21.89 27.89
N GLY A 37 43.73 20.59 28.19
CA GLY A 37 43.92 20.08 29.55
C GLY A 37 43.43 18.65 29.83
N THR A 38 44.13 17.66 29.30
CA THR A 38 44.05 16.22 29.63
C THR A 38 44.19 15.89 31.13
N LYS A 39 43.46 14.89 31.64
CA LYS A 39 44.04 13.90 32.58
C LYS A 39 43.29 12.56 32.61
N LYS A 40 44.11 11.51 32.72
CA LYS A 40 43.89 10.08 32.59
C LYS A 40 43.83 9.45 33.99
N GLN A 41 42.95 8.48 34.24
CA GLN A 41 43.17 7.42 35.23
C GLN A 41 42.41 6.15 34.85
N ARG A 42 43.06 5.02 35.15
CA ARG A 42 42.91 3.67 34.60
C ARG A 42 42.81 2.69 35.76
N ILE A 43 41.90 1.71 35.72
CA ILE A 43 42.00 0.32 36.24
C ILE A 43 40.69 -0.43 35.88
N ASP A 44 40.72 -1.43 34.98
CA ASP A 44 40.81 -2.90 35.21
C ASP A 44 39.41 -3.51 35.54
N GLY A 45 38.87 -4.58 34.95
CA GLY A 45 39.28 -5.55 33.94
C GLY A 45 38.10 -6.52 33.62
N SER A 46 38.38 -7.52 32.78
CA SER A 46 37.60 -8.75 32.47
C SER A 46 36.59 -8.77 31.30
N SER A 47 37.00 -9.54 30.28
CA SER A 47 36.29 -10.06 29.08
C SER A 47 35.46 -11.31 29.44
N PRO A 48 34.60 -11.93 28.57
CA PRO A 48 35.04 -12.53 27.29
C PRO A 48 34.07 -12.48 26.09
N GLN A 49 34.59 -11.99 24.96
CA GLN A 49 34.79 -12.67 23.66
C GLN A 49 33.77 -13.74 23.16
N ARG A 50 33.12 -13.45 22.02
CA ARG A 50 32.44 -14.44 21.16
C ARG A 50 33.07 -14.42 19.75
N LYS A 51 33.65 -15.55 19.33
CA LYS A 51 34.40 -15.73 18.07
C LYS A 51 33.48 -15.95 16.87
N SER A 52 33.82 -15.29 15.77
CA SER A 52 33.43 -15.60 14.39
C SER A 52 34.25 -16.77 13.83
N GLN A 53 33.65 -17.62 12.99
CA GLN A 53 34.41 -18.38 11.99
C GLN A 53 33.51 -18.87 10.83
N LYS A 54 33.91 -18.50 9.61
CA LYS A 54 33.64 -19.18 8.32
C LYS A 54 34.53 -20.43 8.22
N PRO A 55 34.22 -21.40 7.34
CA PRO A 55 35.11 -21.56 6.17
C PRO A 55 34.43 -22.01 4.86
N MET A 56 35.16 -21.82 3.76
CA MET A 56 35.01 -22.51 2.46
C MET A 56 36.08 -23.61 2.35
N ASN A 57 35.80 -24.76 1.69
CA ASN A 57 36.40 -25.10 0.38
C ASN A 57 35.83 -26.42 -0.21
N ARG A 58 35.99 -26.57 -1.53
CA ARG A 58 35.56 -27.63 -2.46
C ARG A 58 36.35 -28.95 -2.38
N GLY A 59 35.74 -30.05 -2.85
CA GLY A 59 36.39 -31.29 -3.30
C GLY A 59 35.37 -32.32 -3.82
N ALA A 60 35.66 -32.94 -4.96
CA ALA A 60 34.76 -33.71 -5.84
C ALA A 60 34.39 -35.13 -5.38
N GLY A 61 33.35 -35.72 -5.99
CA GLY A 61 33.09 -37.18 -5.95
C GLY A 61 31.64 -37.59 -6.27
N SER A 62 31.49 -38.34 -7.35
CA SER A 62 30.27 -38.95 -7.92
C SER A 62 29.48 -39.90 -7.01
N SER A 63 28.15 -40.00 -7.21
CA SER A 63 27.42 -41.24 -7.59
C SER A 63 25.95 -41.28 -7.10
N SER A 64 25.06 -41.54 -8.06
CA SER A 64 23.85 -42.40 -8.07
C SER A 64 22.89 -42.55 -6.86
N SER A 65 21.60 -42.59 -7.27
CA SER A 65 20.51 -43.49 -6.82
C SER A 65 19.71 -43.21 -5.53
N SER A 66 18.47 -42.75 -5.75
CA SER A 66 17.19 -43.28 -5.23
C SER A 66 17.17 -44.16 -3.98
N THR A 67 16.38 -43.76 -2.97
CA THR A 67 15.75 -44.67 -1.99
C THR A 67 14.58 -43.92 -1.32
N SER A 68 13.31 -44.19 -1.68
CA SER A 68 12.38 -45.03 -0.92
C SER A 68 12.50 -44.94 0.61
N PHE A 69 11.56 -44.21 1.24
CA PHE A 69 11.31 -44.27 2.67
C PHE A 69 10.09 -45.15 2.95
N GLN A 70 10.39 -46.35 3.43
CA GLN A 70 9.47 -47.30 4.04
C GLN A 70 9.30 -46.94 5.53
N ARG A 71 8.06 -47.00 6.05
CA ARG A 71 7.80 -46.97 7.50
C ARG A 71 6.97 -48.18 7.89
N GLN A 72 7.61 -49.08 8.65
CA GLN A 72 7.04 -50.24 9.35
C GLN A 72 6.40 -49.80 10.68
N ILE A 73 5.24 -50.37 11.05
CA ILE A 73 4.82 -50.78 12.42
C ILE A 73 3.79 -51.91 12.23
N SER A 74 4.16 -53.19 12.36
CA SER A 74 4.09 -54.10 13.54
C SER A 74 2.71 -54.72 13.84
N ARG A 75 2.60 -56.05 13.69
CA ARG A 75 2.38 -57.09 14.73
C ARG A 75 1.66 -58.33 14.18
N ARG A 76 2.18 -59.49 14.63
CA ARG A 76 1.89 -60.87 14.26
C ARG A 76 0.83 -61.47 15.20
N MET A 77 -0.08 -62.29 14.67
CA MET A 77 -0.66 -63.46 15.34
C MET A 77 -1.00 -64.53 14.28
N GLU A 78 -0.37 -65.71 14.40
CA GLU A 78 -0.80 -67.00 13.83
C GLU A 78 -1.60 -67.71 14.94
N SER A 79 -2.57 -68.62 14.77
CA SER A 79 -2.85 -69.73 13.83
C SER A 79 -4.25 -70.33 14.21
N PRO A 80 -4.68 -71.57 13.86
CA PRO A 80 -4.97 -72.19 12.56
C PRO A 80 -6.46 -72.63 12.44
N GLY A 81 -6.92 -73.02 11.24
CA GLY A 81 -8.19 -73.73 11.09
C GLY A 81 -8.56 -74.03 9.64
N SER A 82 -8.34 -75.28 9.22
CA SER A 82 -8.85 -75.83 7.96
C SER A 82 -10.36 -76.04 8.01
N SER A 83 -11.11 -75.61 6.99
CA SER A 83 -12.28 -76.35 6.52
C SER A 83 -12.66 -75.92 5.10
N MET A 84 -12.88 -76.92 4.25
CA MET A 84 -13.46 -76.84 2.91
C MET A 84 -14.80 -76.08 2.91
N GLY A 85 -15.01 -75.25 1.89
CA GLY A 85 -16.30 -74.64 1.58
C GLY A 85 -16.25 -73.97 0.22
N ASP A 86 -16.87 -74.62 -0.77
CA ASP A 86 -16.97 -74.19 -2.17
C ASP A 86 -17.69 -72.84 -2.38
N ASN A 87 -16.99 -71.92 -3.07
CA ASN A 87 -17.46 -70.83 -3.95
C ASN A 87 -18.45 -69.74 -3.42
N PRO A 88 -18.53 -68.53 -4.04
CA PRO A 88 -17.82 -68.05 -5.22
C PRO A 88 -16.97 -66.80 -5.00
N ALA A 89 -16.01 -66.65 -5.91
CA ALA A 89 -15.16 -65.49 -6.15
C ALA A 89 -15.85 -64.13 -5.90
N GLN A 90 -15.73 -63.60 -4.69
CA GLN A 90 -15.95 -62.18 -4.45
C GLN A 90 -14.71 -61.44 -4.92
N ALA A 91 -14.63 -61.24 -6.23
CA ALA A 91 -13.64 -60.39 -6.88
C ALA A 91 -13.64 -59.04 -6.16
N ARG A 92 -12.58 -58.78 -5.39
CA ARG A 92 -12.26 -57.42 -4.92
C ARG A 92 -12.13 -56.58 -6.19
N LYS A 93 -13.19 -55.83 -6.52
CA LYS A 93 -13.21 -54.95 -7.69
C LYS A 93 -12.05 -53.97 -7.53
N SER A 94 -10.93 -54.25 -8.19
CA SER A 94 -9.83 -53.32 -8.31
C SER A 94 -10.40 -52.05 -8.91
N SER A 95 -10.22 -50.92 -8.22
CA SER A 95 -10.71 -49.63 -8.69
C SER A 95 -10.14 -49.38 -10.09
N LYS A 96 -11.02 -49.41 -11.09
CA LYS A 96 -10.62 -49.22 -12.48
C LYS A 96 -10.02 -47.82 -12.61
N LYS A 97 -8.72 -47.75 -12.90
CA LYS A 97 -8.00 -46.50 -13.13
C LYS A 97 -8.62 -45.81 -14.35
N LEU A 98 -9.28 -44.67 -14.12
CA LEU A 98 -9.86 -43.86 -15.18
C LEU A 98 -8.72 -43.20 -15.96
N LEU A 99 -8.64 -43.51 -17.26
CA LEU A 99 -7.71 -42.86 -18.19
C LEU A 99 -8.50 -41.80 -18.97
N ILE A 100 -8.32 -40.53 -18.61
CA ILE A 100 -8.86 -39.41 -19.38
C ILE A 100 -8.07 -39.35 -20.69
N ARG A 101 -8.75 -39.51 -21.82
CA ARG A 101 -8.12 -39.30 -23.13
C ARG A 101 -7.81 -37.80 -23.28
N PRO A 102 -6.57 -37.41 -23.60
CA PRO A 102 -6.24 -35.99 -23.75
C PRO A 102 -7.05 -35.38 -24.90
N PHE A 103 -7.54 -34.15 -24.68
CA PHE A 103 -8.16 -33.36 -25.75
C PHE A 103 -7.15 -33.12 -26.87
N SER A 104 -7.61 -33.15 -28.13
CA SER A 104 -6.74 -32.99 -29.30
C SER A 104 -6.06 -31.61 -29.36
N LYS A 105 -6.68 -30.58 -28.78
CA LYS A 105 -6.07 -29.30 -28.43
C LYS A 105 -6.48 -28.94 -27.01
N PRO A 106 -5.57 -28.44 -26.16
CA PRO A 106 -5.96 -27.91 -24.87
C PRO A 106 -6.94 -26.76 -25.09
N PRO A 107 -8.04 -26.66 -24.31
CA PRO A 107 -8.91 -25.50 -24.36
C PRO A 107 -8.09 -24.27 -24.00
N GLN A 108 -7.97 -23.34 -24.95
CA GLN A 108 -7.29 -22.07 -24.74
C GLN A 108 -8.32 -21.05 -24.26
N VAL A 109 -7.95 -20.28 -23.24
CA VAL A 109 -8.73 -19.12 -22.84
C VAL A 109 -8.61 -18.08 -23.96
N PRO A 110 -9.72 -17.48 -24.42
CA PRO A 110 -9.66 -16.41 -25.42
C PRO A 110 -8.75 -15.27 -24.95
N ASP A 111 -7.96 -14.68 -25.85
CA ASP A 111 -7.03 -13.60 -25.50
C ASP A 111 -7.76 -12.39 -24.89
N ASP A 112 -8.99 -12.10 -25.34
CA ASP A 112 -9.85 -11.02 -24.82
C ASP A 112 -10.44 -11.28 -23.42
N TYR A 113 -10.25 -12.47 -22.85
CA TYR A 113 -10.88 -12.84 -21.58
C TYR A 113 -10.47 -11.89 -20.45
N PHE A 114 -9.20 -11.48 -20.44
CA PHE A 114 -8.70 -10.55 -19.43
C PHE A 114 -9.43 -9.20 -19.50
N ASP A 115 -9.42 -8.56 -20.66
CA ASP A 115 -9.99 -7.21 -20.81
C ASP A 115 -11.51 -7.23 -20.58
N LYS A 116 -12.22 -8.25 -21.09
CA LYS A 116 -13.66 -8.40 -20.84
C LYS A 116 -13.99 -8.57 -19.37
N THR A 117 -13.23 -9.38 -18.64
CA THR A 117 -13.45 -9.62 -17.20
C THR A 117 -13.09 -8.38 -16.38
N TRP A 118 -12.00 -7.71 -16.74
CA TRP A 118 -11.58 -6.48 -16.09
C TRP A 118 -12.61 -5.37 -16.32
N ASP A 119 -12.91 -5.03 -17.57
CA ASP A 119 -13.70 -3.85 -17.93
C ASP A 119 -15.18 -3.98 -17.55
N ASN A 120 -15.78 -5.16 -17.76
CA ASN A 120 -17.23 -5.32 -17.56
C ASN A 120 -17.60 -5.68 -16.13
N GLU A 121 -16.65 -6.17 -15.33
CA GLU A 121 -16.96 -6.73 -14.02
C GLU A 121 -16.10 -6.17 -12.90
N LEU A 122 -14.79 -6.42 -12.92
CA LEU A 122 -13.91 -6.03 -11.82
C LEU A 122 -13.82 -4.51 -11.69
N LEU A 123 -13.62 -3.80 -12.80
CA LEU A 123 -13.57 -2.34 -12.84
C LEU A 123 -14.90 -1.72 -12.42
N VAL A 124 -16.02 -2.28 -12.88
CA VAL A 124 -17.36 -1.83 -12.50
C VAL A 124 -17.60 -2.00 -11.00
N ALA A 125 -17.18 -3.14 -10.43
CA ALA A 125 -17.29 -3.39 -9.00
C ALA A 125 -16.40 -2.45 -8.18
N VAL A 126 -15.13 -2.26 -8.57
CA VAL A 126 -14.21 -1.34 -7.90
C VAL A 126 -14.76 0.09 -7.91
N ARG A 127 -15.29 0.55 -9.04
CA ARG A 127 -15.92 1.87 -9.15
C ARG A 127 -17.19 1.98 -8.31
N ALA A 128 -18.02 0.93 -8.30
CA ALA A 128 -19.21 0.91 -7.46
C ALA A 128 -18.84 1.05 -5.97
N ILE A 129 -17.81 0.34 -5.51
CA ILE A 129 -17.30 0.46 -4.13
C ILE A 129 -16.84 1.91 -3.85
N GLN A 130 -16.02 2.46 -4.73
CA GLN A 130 -15.50 3.83 -4.65
C GLN A 130 -16.58 4.92 -4.68
N ASP A 131 -17.66 4.70 -5.44
CA ASP A 131 -18.79 5.62 -5.54
C ASP A 131 -19.88 5.30 -4.48
N LYS A 132 -19.59 4.37 -3.56
CA LYS A 132 -20.49 3.90 -2.48
C LYS A 132 -21.84 3.41 -3.00
N GLN A 133 -21.82 2.77 -4.17
CA GLN A 133 -22.95 2.16 -4.84
C GLN A 133 -22.99 0.64 -4.62
N PRO A 134 -24.17 0.00 -4.69
CA PRO A 134 -24.26 -1.45 -4.59
C PRO A 134 -23.54 -2.13 -5.77
N VAL A 135 -22.76 -3.16 -5.45
CA VAL A 135 -22.09 -3.99 -6.46
C VAL A 135 -23.09 -4.98 -7.04
N ARG A 136 -23.16 -5.07 -8.38
CA ARG A 136 -24.12 -5.93 -9.09
C ARG A 136 -23.82 -7.42 -8.96
N SER A 137 -22.55 -7.78 -9.07
CA SER A 137 -22.07 -9.16 -8.93
C SER A 137 -21.79 -9.48 -7.47
N SER A 138 -21.92 -10.75 -7.09
CA SER A 138 -21.55 -11.17 -5.73
C SER A 138 -20.03 -11.09 -5.51
N TYR A 139 -19.60 -10.88 -4.27
CA TYR A 139 -18.17 -10.82 -3.95
C TYR A 139 -17.45 -12.16 -4.19
N GLU A 140 -18.14 -13.29 -4.04
CA GLU A 140 -17.59 -14.61 -4.36
C GLU A 140 -17.35 -14.76 -5.87
N GLU A 141 -18.28 -14.32 -6.73
CA GLU A 141 -18.08 -14.36 -8.18
C GLU A 141 -16.90 -13.49 -8.62
N LEU A 142 -16.76 -12.29 -8.05
CA LEU A 142 -15.64 -11.40 -8.33
C LEU A 142 -14.31 -12.02 -7.85
N TYR A 143 -14.30 -12.63 -6.66
CA TYR A 143 -13.15 -13.34 -6.14
C TYR A 143 -12.72 -14.50 -7.05
N ARG A 144 -13.66 -15.30 -7.55
CA ARG A 144 -13.38 -16.39 -8.50
C ARG A 144 -12.77 -15.88 -9.80
N LYS A 145 -13.27 -14.75 -10.31
CA LYS A 145 -12.72 -14.11 -11.52
C LYS A 145 -11.29 -13.63 -11.30
N VAL A 146 -10.99 -13.03 -10.16
CA VAL A 146 -9.62 -12.68 -9.78
C VAL A 146 -8.73 -13.94 -9.71
N GLU A 147 -9.23 -15.02 -9.10
CA GLU A 147 -8.52 -16.30 -9.01
C GLU A 147 -8.17 -16.86 -10.40
N ASP A 148 -9.14 -16.88 -11.32
CA ASP A 148 -8.95 -17.37 -12.69
C ASP A 148 -7.93 -16.54 -13.48
N LEU A 149 -7.98 -15.20 -13.37
CA LEU A 149 -7.02 -14.31 -14.00
C LEU A 149 -5.59 -14.52 -13.46
N CYS A 150 -5.45 -14.73 -12.15
CA CYS A 150 -4.15 -15.03 -11.54
C CYS A 150 -3.61 -16.41 -11.99
N ARG A 151 -4.48 -17.42 -12.10
CA ARG A 151 -4.12 -18.75 -12.65
C ARG A 151 -3.67 -18.65 -14.11
N GLY A 152 -4.25 -17.73 -14.88
CA GLY A 152 -3.86 -17.38 -16.25
C GLY A 152 -2.54 -16.60 -16.38
N LYS A 153 -1.76 -16.43 -15.30
CA LYS A 153 -0.50 -15.67 -15.27
C LYS A 153 -0.65 -14.19 -15.66
N LYS A 154 -1.84 -13.60 -15.41
CA LYS A 154 -2.12 -12.17 -15.66
C LYS A 154 -2.00 -11.31 -14.38
N THR A 155 -1.37 -11.83 -13.33
CA THR A 155 -1.18 -11.19 -12.01
C THR A 155 -0.63 -9.77 -12.13
N THR A 156 0.50 -9.57 -12.80
CA THR A 156 1.16 -8.26 -12.94
C THR A 156 0.29 -7.24 -13.66
N GLN A 157 -0.41 -7.68 -14.71
CA GLN A 157 -1.33 -6.82 -15.47
C GLN A 157 -2.52 -6.40 -14.61
N LEU A 158 -3.05 -7.31 -13.78
CA LEU A 158 -4.16 -7.03 -12.87
C LEU A 158 -3.77 -6.03 -11.77
N VAL A 159 -2.58 -6.18 -11.19
CA VAL A 159 -2.05 -5.22 -10.20
C VAL A 159 -1.90 -3.84 -10.81
N ALA A 160 -1.28 -3.73 -11.99
CA ALA A 160 -1.08 -2.44 -12.66
C ALA A 160 -2.41 -1.73 -12.97
N LYS A 161 -3.42 -2.49 -13.42
CA LYS A 161 -4.77 -1.95 -13.68
C LYS A 161 -5.47 -1.49 -12.40
N LEU A 162 -5.34 -2.23 -11.30
CA LEU A 162 -5.92 -1.87 -10.01
C LEU A 162 -5.20 -0.66 -9.37
N GLU A 163 -3.87 -0.61 -9.45
CA GLU A 163 -3.05 0.53 -9.02
C GLU A 163 -3.48 1.80 -9.75
N ALA A 164 -3.61 1.73 -11.09
CA ALA A 164 -4.05 2.86 -11.90
C ALA A 164 -5.46 3.35 -11.53
N GLU A 165 -6.39 2.44 -11.25
CA GLU A 165 -7.76 2.81 -10.88
C GLU A 165 -7.83 3.45 -9.48
N CYS A 166 -7.07 2.94 -8.51
CA CYS A 166 -6.91 3.54 -7.19
C CYS A 166 -6.28 4.95 -7.30
N GLU A 167 -5.21 5.09 -8.10
CA GLU A 167 -4.54 6.38 -8.30
C GLU A 167 -5.44 7.40 -8.99
N ARG A 168 -6.28 6.96 -9.94
CA ARG A 168 -7.30 7.79 -10.59
C ARG A 168 -8.34 8.28 -9.59
N HIS A 169 -8.85 7.41 -8.73
CA HIS A 169 -9.86 7.76 -7.75
C HIS A 169 -9.36 8.83 -6.78
N ILE A 170 -8.19 8.61 -6.15
CA ILE A 170 -7.61 9.56 -5.20
C ILE A 170 -7.24 10.89 -5.87
N ALA A 171 -6.68 10.85 -7.08
CA ALA A 171 -6.40 12.08 -7.82
C ALA A 171 -7.67 12.92 -8.04
N LYS A 172 -8.80 12.28 -8.36
CA LYS A 172 -10.10 12.95 -8.51
C LYS A 172 -10.56 13.57 -7.19
N GLN A 173 -10.52 12.82 -6.08
CA GLN A 173 -10.97 13.32 -4.77
C GLN A 173 -10.13 14.51 -4.28
N LEU A 174 -8.80 14.39 -4.36
CA LEU A 174 -7.91 15.46 -3.92
C LEU A 174 -8.02 16.69 -4.81
N LYS A 175 -8.21 16.51 -6.13
CA LYS A 175 -8.45 17.65 -7.03
C LYS A 175 -9.76 18.36 -6.71
N ASN A 176 -10.84 17.62 -6.46
CA ASN A 176 -12.12 18.21 -6.05
C ASN A 176 -11.98 19.01 -4.75
N LEU A 177 -11.22 18.49 -3.78
CA LEU A 177 -10.92 19.20 -2.54
C LEU A 177 -10.08 20.46 -2.80
N GLU A 178 -9.10 20.39 -3.70
CA GLU A 178 -8.23 21.50 -4.05
C GLU A 178 -8.99 22.65 -4.74
N ASP A 179 -9.97 22.32 -5.58
CA ASP A 179 -10.82 23.29 -6.29
C ASP A 179 -11.94 23.86 -5.40
N SER A 180 -12.18 23.25 -4.23
CA SER A 180 -13.21 23.70 -3.29
C SER A 180 -12.77 24.91 -2.46
N THR A 181 -13.67 25.89 -2.29
CA THR A 181 -13.46 27.05 -1.41
C THR A 181 -14.07 26.77 -0.03
N LEU A 182 -13.37 25.97 0.77
CA LEU A 182 -13.80 25.57 2.11
C LEU A 182 -13.14 26.43 3.19
N SER A 183 -13.79 26.53 4.36
CA SER A 183 -13.14 27.02 5.57
C SER A 183 -12.01 26.05 5.98
N GLN A 184 -11.06 26.51 6.80
CA GLN A 184 -9.96 25.65 7.25
C GLN A 184 -10.47 24.41 8.01
N GLU A 185 -11.53 24.55 8.80
CA GLU A 185 -12.11 23.47 9.60
C GLU A 185 -12.83 22.46 8.71
N ASP A 186 -13.64 22.93 7.77
CA ASP A 186 -14.33 22.07 6.80
C ASP A 186 -13.35 21.36 5.86
N PHE A 187 -12.24 22.02 5.53
CA PHE A 187 -11.16 21.42 4.74
C PHE A 187 -10.50 20.25 5.48
N LEU A 188 -10.20 20.41 6.77
CA LEU A 188 -9.63 19.34 7.60
C LEU A 188 -10.61 18.17 7.78
N ALA A 189 -11.89 18.46 8.01
CA ALA A 189 -12.92 17.42 8.09
C ALA A 189 -13.07 16.68 6.75
N SER A 190 -12.97 17.40 5.63
CA SER A 190 -13.06 16.81 4.28
C SER A 190 -11.90 15.89 3.96
N ILE A 191 -10.65 16.26 4.30
CA ILE A 191 -9.50 15.39 4.06
C ILE A 191 -9.52 14.15 4.95
N ASP A 192 -9.92 14.27 6.23
CA ASP A 192 -10.11 13.13 7.14
C ASP A 192 -11.16 12.17 6.58
N ARG A 193 -12.28 12.71 6.09
CA ARG A 193 -13.33 11.91 5.46
C ARG A 193 -12.86 11.20 4.20
N ILE A 194 -12.12 11.89 3.32
CA ILE A 194 -11.55 11.28 2.10
C ILE A 194 -10.60 10.13 2.47
N TRP A 195 -9.79 10.31 3.51
CA TRP A 195 -8.89 9.26 4.01
C TRP A 195 -9.66 8.05 4.55
N GLU A 196 -10.62 8.26 5.45
CA GLU A 196 -11.42 7.18 6.06
C GLU A 196 -12.25 6.42 5.02
N ASP A 197 -12.89 7.16 4.10
CA ASP A 197 -13.67 6.58 3.01
C ASP A 197 -12.78 5.70 2.13
N TYR A 198 -11.62 6.22 1.70
CA TYR A 198 -10.68 5.46 0.88
C TYR A 198 -10.12 4.23 1.59
N PHE A 199 -9.84 4.34 2.89
CA PHE A 199 -9.35 3.24 3.69
C PHE A 199 -10.38 2.11 3.78
N SER A 200 -11.66 2.45 4.00
CA SER A 200 -12.77 1.50 4.01
C SER A 200 -12.98 0.83 2.64
N GLU A 201 -12.91 1.62 1.56
CA GLU A 201 -12.97 1.13 0.19
C GLU A 201 -11.82 0.15 -0.10
N LEU A 202 -10.60 0.47 0.31
CA LEU A 202 -9.43 -0.41 0.17
C LEU A 202 -9.59 -1.74 0.88
N LEU A 203 -10.17 -1.75 2.09
CA LEU A 203 -10.46 -3.00 2.81
C LEU A 203 -11.46 -3.88 2.04
N THR A 204 -12.49 -3.25 1.44
CA THR A 204 -13.48 -3.97 0.64
C THR A 204 -12.84 -4.53 -0.64
N ILE A 205 -12.07 -3.70 -1.36
CA ILE A 205 -11.30 -4.13 -2.54
C ILE A 205 -10.36 -5.28 -2.17
N ARG A 206 -9.62 -5.18 -1.05
CA ARG A 206 -8.74 -6.25 -0.57
C ARG A 206 -9.49 -7.57 -0.36
N SER A 207 -10.73 -7.54 0.13
CA SER A 207 -11.51 -8.77 0.33
C SER A 207 -11.85 -9.48 -0.99
N ILE A 208 -12.20 -8.72 -2.04
CA ILE A 208 -12.45 -9.24 -3.39
C ILE A 208 -11.15 -9.72 -4.04
N PHE A 209 -10.07 -8.96 -3.89
CA PHE A 209 -8.76 -9.25 -4.49
C PHE A 209 -7.85 -10.09 -3.58
N LEU A 210 -8.40 -10.81 -2.59
CA LEU A 210 -7.61 -11.52 -1.57
C LEU A 210 -6.69 -12.59 -2.17
N PHE A 211 -7.11 -13.25 -3.26
CA PHE A 211 -6.25 -14.22 -3.96
C PHE A 211 -5.03 -13.54 -4.58
N LEU A 212 -5.26 -12.38 -5.22
CA LEU A 212 -4.19 -11.55 -5.79
C LEU A 212 -3.25 -11.07 -4.69
N ASP A 213 -3.76 -10.57 -3.57
CA ASP A 213 -2.98 -10.06 -2.45
C ASP A 213 -2.00 -11.13 -1.90
N ARG A 214 -2.48 -12.36 -1.71
CA ARG A 214 -1.63 -13.48 -1.25
C ARG A 214 -0.60 -13.91 -2.30
N LYS A 215 -0.97 -13.90 -3.58
CA LYS A 215 -0.07 -14.28 -4.69
C LYS A 215 1.00 -13.23 -4.95
N TYR A 216 0.60 -11.96 -4.97
CA TYR A 216 1.45 -10.83 -5.27
C TYR A 216 2.60 -10.70 -4.28
N VAL A 217 2.35 -10.94 -2.98
CA VAL A 217 3.38 -10.94 -1.93
C VAL A 217 4.39 -12.08 -2.10
N VAL A 218 3.98 -13.21 -2.69
CA VAL A 218 4.87 -14.37 -2.89
C VAL A 218 5.71 -14.24 -4.16
N GLU A 219 5.13 -13.65 -5.22
CA GLU A 219 5.79 -13.53 -6.54
C GLU A 219 6.65 -12.26 -6.66
N SER A 220 6.30 -11.20 -5.94
CA SER A 220 7.04 -9.93 -5.96
C SER A 220 8.07 -9.95 -4.84
N THR A 221 9.34 -9.70 -5.16
CA THR A 221 10.40 -9.47 -4.14
C THR A 221 10.18 -8.19 -3.31
N TYR A 222 9.07 -7.49 -3.55
CA TYR A 222 8.63 -6.31 -2.83
C TYR A 222 7.63 -6.72 -1.75
N GLU A 223 8.02 -6.48 -0.50
CA GLU A 223 7.31 -6.84 0.74
C GLU A 223 5.93 -6.15 0.93
N LYS A 224 5.41 -5.45 -0.08
CA LYS A 224 4.20 -4.62 0.05
C LYS A 224 2.99 -5.37 -0.48
N ASN A 225 2.06 -5.67 0.42
CA ASN A 225 0.77 -6.25 0.07
C ASN A 225 -0.10 -5.20 -0.67
N LEU A 226 -1.23 -5.61 -1.26
CA LEU A 226 -2.10 -4.76 -2.07
C LEU A 226 -2.65 -3.56 -1.28
N PHE A 227 -2.85 -3.73 0.02
CA PHE A 227 -3.31 -2.67 0.90
C PHE A 227 -2.21 -1.62 1.12
N ASP A 228 -0.97 -2.05 1.37
CA ASP A 228 0.16 -1.14 1.49
C ASP A 228 0.37 -0.34 0.20
N MET A 229 0.19 -0.99 -0.97
CA MET A 229 0.21 -0.31 -2.27
C MET A 229 -0.85 0.81 -2.33
N GLY A 230 -2.10 0.51 -1.93
CA GLY A 230 -3.17 1.52 -1.88
C GLY A 230 -2.86 2.70 -0.95
N VAL A 231 -2.36 2.41 0.26
CA VAL A 231 -1.93 3.45 1.21
C VAL A 231 -0.82 4.33 0.61
N GLN A 232 0.16 3.72 -0.07
CA GLN A 232 1.25 4.45 -0.70
C GLN A 232 0.77 5.32 -1.87
N ILE A 233 -0.22 4.89 -2.65
CA ILE A 233 -0.86 5.74 -3.66
C ILE A 233 -1.41 7.01 -3.00
N PHE A 234 -2.14 6.86 -1.90
CA PHE A 234 -2.73 7.99 -1.21
C PHE A 234 -1.66 8.97 -0.73
N VAL A 235 -0.65 8.49 0.00
CA VAL A 235 0.44 9.31 0.52
C VAL A 235 1.19 10.01 -0.62
N LYS A 236 1.47 9.31 -1.72
CA LYS A 236 2.11 9.87 -2.93
C LYS A 236 1.28 11.00 -3.52
N ARG A 237 -0.03 10.79 -3.71
CA ARG A 237 -0.93 11.78 -4.31
C ARG A 237 -1.16 12.99 -3.40
N PHE A 238 -1.33 12.75 -2.11
CA PHE A 238 -1.46 13.79 -1.11
C PHE A 238 -0.20 14.66 -1.04
N THR A 239 0.98 14.04 -1.01
CA THR A 239 2.26 14.75 -0.94
C THR A 239 2.59 15.51 -2.23
N ALA A 240 2.04 15.10 -3.37
CA ALA A 240 2.24 15.77 -4.65
C ALA A 240 1.51 17.11 -4.76
N SER A 241 0.37 17.31 -4.08
CA SER A 241 -0.33 18.61 -4.08
C SER A 241 0.18 19.48 -2.94
N ASN A 242 1.03 20.45 -3.28
CA ASN A 242 1.55 21.44 -2.32
C ASN A 242 0.44 22.26 -1.66
N LYS A 243 -0.66 22.52 -2.38
CA LYS A 243 -1.81 23.26 -1.85
C LYS A 243 -2.55 22.44 -0.81
N VAL A 244 -2.94 21.21 -1.13
CA VAL A 244 -3.65 20.34 -0.18
C VAL A 244 -2.77 20.07 1.04
N LYS A 245 -1.53 19.62 0.84
CA LYS A 245 -0.57 19.38 1.92
C LYS A 245 -0.35 20.61 2.78
N GLY A 246 -0.12 21.77 2.16
CA GLY A 246 0.14 23.03 2.86
C GLY A 246 -1.04 23.47 3.73
N THR A 247 -2.27 23.39 3.20
CA THR A 247 -3.48 23.73 3.95
C THR A 247 -3.74 22.74 5.08
N THR A 248 -3.55 21.43 4.86
CA THR A 248 -3.68 20.42 5.92
C THR A 248 -2.69 20.66 7.06
N ILE A 249 -1.40 20.89 6.76
CA ILE A 249 -0.39 21.14 7.78
C ILE A 249 -0.71 22.42 8.57
N LYS A 250 -1.08 23.51 7.89
CA LYS A 250 -1.50 24.76 8.56
C LYS A 250 -2.70 24.54 9.47
N GLY A 251 -3.68 23.77 9.01
CA GLY A 251 -4.84 23.41 9.81
C GLY A 251 -4.49 22.59 11.04
N ILE A 252 -3.60 21.60 10.92
CA ILE A 252 -3.12 20.80 12.05
C ILE A 252 -2.37 21.66 13.07
N VAL A 253 -1.50 22.58 12.62
CA VAL A 253 -0.80 23.52 13.51
C VAL A 253 -1.80 24.41 14.25
N SER A 254 -2.82 24.92 13.54
CA SER A 254 -3.88 25.73 14.16
C SER A 254 -4.68 24.95 15.20
N LEU A 255 -4.95 23.65 14.99
CA LEU A 255 -5.58 22.81 16.02
C LEU A 255 -4.71 22.67 17.27
N ILE A 256 -3.38 22.54 17.11
CA ILE A 256 -2.45 22.48 18.24
C ILE A 256 -2.43 23.81 19.01
N GLU A 257 -2.44 24.94 18.31
CA GLU A 257 -2.48 26.27 18.94
C GLU A 257 -3.75 26.46 19.76
N LYS A 258 -4.91 26.08 19.22
CA LYS A 258 -6.21 26.11 19.92
C LYS A 258 -6.21 25.24 21.19
N ASP A 259 -5.72 24.00 21.11
CA ASP A 259 -5.61 23.11 22.27
C ASP A 259 -4.69 23.71 23.37
N ARG A 260 -3.58 24.35 22.97
CA ARG A 260 -2.67 25.04 23.90
C ARG A 260 -3.28 26.29 24.55
N MET A 261 -4.24 26.93 23.89
CA MET A 261 -4.99 28.06 24.42
C MET A 261 -6.15 27.63 25.34
N GLY A 262 -6.37 26.32 25.50
CA GLY A 262 -7.45 25.77 26.33
C GLY A 262 -8.79 25.67 25.61
N GLU A 263 -8.83 25.83 24.29
CA GLU A 263 -10.03 25.58 23.50
C GLU A 263 -10.28 24.07 23.34
N ILE A 264 -11.55 23.68 23.28
CA ILE A 264 -11.93 22.28 23.09
C ILE A 264 -11.79 21.93 21.60
N ILE A 265 -10.83 21.06 21.27
CA ILE A 265 -10.63 20.54 19.92
C ILE A 265 -11.12 19.09 19.77
N ASP A 266 -11.44 18.67 18.54
CA ASP A 266 -11.68 17.26 18.23
C ASP A 266 -10.34 16.49 18.19
N LYS A 267 -10.00 15.88 19.33
CA LYS A 267 -8.79 15.05 19.49
C LYS A 267 -8.83 13.79 18.62
N SER A 268 -10.02 13.32 18.24
CA SER A 268 -10.17 12.13 17.40
C SER A 268 -9.77 12.43 15.96
N LEU A 269 -10.27 13.55 15.40
CA LEU A 269 -9.88 14.08 14.10
C LEU A 269 -8.37 14.33 14.05
N PHE A 270 -7.84 15.00 15.06
CA PHE A 270 -6.41 15.28 15.14
C PHE A 270 -5.55 14.00 15.10
N LYS A 271 -5.92 12.97 15.86
CA LYS A 271 -5.20 11.69 15.88
C LYS A 271 -5.28 10.97 14.53
N ARG A 272 -6.46 10.94 13.88
CA ARG A 272 -6.63 10.31 12.56
C ARG A 272 -5.81 11.02 11.50
N LEU A 273 -5.87 12.36 11.46
CA LEU A 273 -5.04 13.17 10.57
C LEU A 273 -3.55 12.89 10.76
N LEU A 274 -3.06 12.76 11.99
CA LEU A 274 -1.65 12.39 12.23
C LEU A 274 -1.32 10.96 11.78
N THR A 275 -2.25 10.03 11.95
CA THR A 275 -2.04 8.62 11.54
C THR A 275 -1.92 8.49 10.02
N MET A 276 -2.59 9.35 9.26
CA MET A 276 -2.43 9.43 7.80
C MET A 276 -0.99 9.81 7.37
N PHE A 277 -0.23 10.52 8.20
CA PHE A 277 1.17 10.93 7.90
C PHE A 277 2.23 9.94 8.41
N ALA A 278 1.85 8.99 9.27
CA ALA A 278 2.76 8.06 9.93
C ALA A 278 3.04 6.82 9.06
#